data_AF-A0A9R0UWU6-F1
#
_entry.id   AF-A0A9R0UWU6-F1
#
_cell.length_a   1.000
_cell.length_b   1.000
_cell.length_c   1.000
_cell.angle_alpha   90.00
_cell.angle_beta   90.00
_cell.angle_gamma   90.00
#
_symmetry.space_group_name_H-M   'P 1'
#
loop_
_entity.id
_entity.type
_entity.pdbx_description
1 polymer ?
#
loop_
_entity_poly.entity_id
_entity_poly.type
_entity_poly.pdbx_seq_one_letter_code
_entity_poly.pdbx_strand_id
1 'polypeptide(L)'
;MGSVDLVLKPACEGCGSTSDLYGTGCKHTTLCSSCGKSMALSRARCLVCSALITNLIREYNVRANASTDKAFSIGRFVTGLPPFSKKKNAENKWSLHKEGLQGRQLTDKMLEKYNRKPWILEDETGQYQFQGHMEGSQSATATYYLLMLHGKEFHAFPAGSW
;
A
#
# COMPACT_ATOMS: atom_id res chain seq x y z
N MET A 1 -9.51 21.00 23.45
CA MET A 1 -10.75 20.54 22.78
C MET A 1 -10.35 19.42 21.84
N GLY A 2 -10.83 18.19 22.09
CA GLY A 2 -10.50 17.04 21.25
C GLY A 2 -11.04 17.21 19.82
N SER A 3 -10.28 16.78 18.82
CA SER A 3 -10.74 16.73 17.43
C SER A 3 -11.95 15.81 17.34
N VAL A 4 -13.05 16.27 16.75
CA VAL A 4 -14.19 15.42 16.40
C VAL A 4 -13.75 14.48 15.29
N ASP A 5 -13.97 13.17 15.45
CA ASP A 5 -13.67 12.18 14.40
C ASP A 5 -14.48 12.49 13.13
N LEU A 6 -13.84 12.34 11.97
CA LEU A 6 -14.55 12.54 10.71
C LEU A 6 -15.54 11.39 10.48
N VAL A 7 -16.84 11.71 10.49
CA VAL A 7 -17.90 10.76 10.11
C VAL A 7 -18.48 11.17 8.77
N LEU A 8 -18.28 10.33 7.75
CA LEU A 8 -18.85 10.55 6.43
C LEU A 8 -20.34 10.20 6.41
N LYS A 9 -21.16 11.08 5.82
CA LYS A 9 -22.55 10.79 5.49
C LYS A 9 -22.62 9.74 4.36
N PRO A 10 -23.75 9.04 4.19
CA PRO A 10 -23.87 7.97 3.19
C PRO A 10 -23.85 8.45 1.72
N ALA A 11 -24.01 9.77 1.49
CA ALA A 11 -24.02 10.36 0.16
C ALA A 11 -23.40 11.77 0.15
N CYS A 12 -22.97 12.19 -1.04
CA CYS A 12 -22.51 13.54 -1.33
C CYS A 12 -23.68 14.53 -1.20
N GLU A 13 -23.49 15.59 -0.42
CA GLU A 13 -24.53 16.60 -0.19
C GLU A 13 -24.77 17.52 -1.40
N GLY A 14 -23.87 17.51 -2.39
CA GLY A 14 -24.04 18.29 -3.63
C GLY A 14 -24.79 17.57 -4.73
N CYS A 15 -24.57 16.26 -4.90
CA CYS A 15 -25.10 15.50 -6.06
C CYS A 15 -25.72 14.14 -5.72
N GLY A 16 -25.71 13.72 -4.45
CA GLY A 16 -26.28 12.45 -4.02
C GLY A 16 -25.44 11.19 -4.33
N SER A 17 -24.25 11.30 -4.94
CA SER A 17 -23.34 10.17 -5.16
C SER A 17 -23.05 9.43 -3.84
N THR A 18 -23.02 8.09 -3.85
CA THR A 18 -22.68 7.26 -2.68
C THR A 18 -21.24 6.73 -2.72
N SER A 19 -20.53 6.95 -3.83
CA SER A 19 -19.15 6.53 -4.03
C SER A 19 -18.17 7.69 -3.90
N ASP A 20 -16.95 7.35 -3.50
CA ASP A 20 -15.81 8.28 -3.44
C ASP A 20 -16.09 9.52 -2.59
N LEU A 21 -16.51 9.28 -1.35
CA LEU A 21 -16.92 10.32 -0.39
C LEU A 21 -15.77 10.81 0.47
N TYR A 22 -15.81 12.09 0.82
CA TYR A 22 -14.81 12.80 1.61
C TYR A 22 -15.48 13.81 2.54
N GLY A 23 -14.81 14.13 3.64
CA GLY A 23 -15.16 15.25 4.49
C GLY A 23 -14.51 16.53 3.99
N THR A 24 -15.09 17.68 4.30
CA THR A 24 -14.38 18.97 4.19
C THR A 24 -13.39 19.14 5.35
N GLY A 25 -12.46 20.08 5.26
CA GLY A 25 -11.50 20.36 6.35
C GLY A 25 -12.16 20.73 7.69
N CYS A 26 -13.37 21.29 7.67
CA CYS A 26 -14.16 21.57 8.88
C CYS A 26 -15.03 20.39 9.33
N LYS A 27 -14.99 19.24 8.64
CA LYS A 27 -15.69 17.97 8.96
C LYS A 27 -17.23 18.01 8.97
N HIS A 28 -17.85 19.15 8.68
CA HIS A 28 -19.32 19.30 8.70
C HIS A 28 -20.05 18.78 7.46
N THR A 29 -19.35 18.63 6.34
CA THR A 29 -19.97 18.35 5.04
C THR A 29 -19.30 17.15 4.37
N THR A 30 -20.10 16.25 3.79
CA THR A 30 -19.63 15.13 2.98
C THR A 30 -19.83 15.41 1.49
N LEU A 31 -18.76 15.30 0.71
CA LEU A 31 -18.74 15.59 -0.72
C LEU A 31 -18.02 14.49 -1.49
N CYS A 32 -18.42 14.26 -2.74
CA CYS A 32 -17.58 13.52 -3.68
C CYS A 32 -16.46 14.41 -4.23
N SER A 33 -15.43 13.80 -4.83
CA SER A 33 -14.29 14.52 -5.41
C SER A 33 -14.72 15.63 -6.40
N SER A 34 -15.69 15.34 -7.27
CA SER A 34 -16.19 16.31 -8.26
C SER A 34 -16.87 17.53 -7.62
N CYS A 35 -17.77 17.31 -6.65
CA CYS A 35 -18.45 18.41 -5.95
C CYS A 35 -17.47 19.23 -5.11
N GLY A 36 -16.55 18.59 -4.39
CA GLY A 36 -15.53 19.31 -3.63
C GLY A 36 -14.63 20.16 -4.52
N LYS A 37 -14.21 19.66 -5.68
CA LYS A 37 -13.44 20.44 -6.66
C LYS A 37 -14.23 21.66 -7.16
N SER A 38 -15.50 21.48 -7.52
CA SER A 38 -16.36 22.58 -7.97
C SER A 38 -16.51 23.65 -6.90
N MET A 39 -16.78 23.24 -5.64
CA MET A 39 -16.93 24.14 -4.50
C MET A 39 -15.64 24.90 -4.17
N ALA A 40 -14.48 24.25 -4.31
CA ALA A 40 -13.20 24.92 -4.13
C ALA A 40 -12.94 25.98 -5.20
N LEU A 41 -13.23 25.69 -6.47
CA LEU A 41 -13.10 26.64 -7.58
C LEU A 41 -14.03 27.84 -7.43
N SER A 42 -15.26 27.63 -6.96
CA SER A 42 -16.24 28.70 -6.73
C SER A 42 -16.06 29.41 -5.39
N ARG A 43 -15.02 29.08 -4.61
CA ARG A 43 -14.78 29.60 -3.25
C ARG A 43 -15.99 29.46 -2.32
N ALA A 44 -16.71 28.35 -2.46
CA ALA A 44 -17.88 28.07 -1.64
C ALA A 44 -17.51 27.92 -0.15
N ARG A 45 -18.48 28.21 0.70
CA ARG A 45 -18.35 28.13 2.15
C ARG A 45 -19.20 26.99 2.69
N CYS A 46 -18.72 26.36 3.76
CA CYS A 46 -19.48 25.40 4.52
C CYS A 46 -20.75 26.08 5.08
N LEU A 47 -21.90 25.46 4.89
CA LEU A 47 -23.19 26.01 5.35
C LEU A 47 -23.34 26.05 6.87
N VAL A 48 -22.55 25.26 7.61
CA VAL A 48 -22.62 25.17 9.07
C VAL A 48 -21.74 26.21 9.75
N CYS A 49 -20.48 26.36 9.30
CA CYS A 49 -19.49 27.20 9.98
C CYS A 49 -18.88 28.31 9.12
N SER A 50 -19.34 28.50 7.88
CA SER A 50 -18.87 29.51 6.93
C SER A 50 -17.39 29.42 6.53
N ALA A 51 -16.68 28.37 6.96
CA ALA A 51 -15.31 28.08 6.55
C ALA A 51 -15.24 27.82 5.04
N LEU A 52 -14.18 28.29 4.38
CA LEU A 52 -13.96 28.04 2.96
C LEU A 52 -13.71 26.53 2.72
N ILE A 53 -14.32 25.99 1.68
CA ILE A 53 -14.09 24.60 1.25
C ILE A 53 -12.91 24.61 0.28
N THR A 54 -11.71 24.39 0.80
CA THR A 54 -10.47 24.39 0.00
C THR A 54 -9.84 23.01 -0.11
N ASN A 55 -10.21 22.09 0.78
CA ASN A 55 -9.69 20.73 0.83
C ASN A 55 -10.80 19.71 1.13
N LEU A 56 -10.56 18.50 0.63
CA LEU A 56 -11.28 17.30 1.01
C LEU A 56 -10.33 16.40 1.80
N ILE A 57 -10.84 15.75 2.84
CA ILE A 57 -10.09 14.87 3.72
C ILE A 57 -10.81 13.52 3.86
N ARG A 58 -10.02 12.47 4.12
CA ARG A 58 -10.52 11.16 4.52
C ARG A 58 -9.61 10.66 5.64
N GLU A 59 -10.23 10.19 6.71
CA GLU A 59 -9.53 9.62 7.86
C GLU A 59 -9.66 8.10 7.81
N TYR A 60 -8.59 7.40 8.15
CA TYR A 60 -8.55 5.94 8.17
C TYR A 60 -7.94 5.47 9.48
N ASN A 61 -8.52 4.41 10.05
CA ASN A 61 -7.87 3.67 11.11
C ASN A 61 -6.67 2.91 10.54
N VAL A 62 -5.57 2.91 11.26
CA VAL A 62 -4.37 2.15 10.92
C VAL A 62 -4.08 1.15 12.02
N ARG A 63 -4.11 -0.15 11.69
CA ARG A 63 -3.72 -1.22 12.61
C ARG A 63 -2.26 -1.59 12.37
N ALA A 64 -1.40 -1.28 13.33
CA ALA A 64 0.00 -1.70 13.31
C ALA A 64 0.15 -3.17 13.73
N ASN A 65 1.15 -3.85 13.17
CA ASN A 65 1.50 -5.23 13.52
C ASN A 65 0.33 -6.21 13.42
N ALA A 66 -0.48 -6.07 12.36
CA ALA A 66 -1.51 -7.06 12.07
C ALA A 66 -0.85 -8.45 11.95
N SER A 67 -1.24 -9.38 12.82
CA SER A 67 -0.65 -10.72 12.88
C SER A 67 -0.87 -11.46 11.56
N THR A 68 0.20 -11.96 10.99
CA THR A 68 0.19 -12.70 9.73
C THR A 68 1.35 -13.67 9.73
N ASP A 69 1.12 -14.88 9.23
CA ASP A 69 2.15 -15.91 9.09
C ASP A 69 3.09 -15.64 7.90
N LYS A 70 2.95 -14.48 7.25
CA LYS A 70 3.72 -14.07 6.08
C LYS A 70 4.73 -12.98 6.44
N ALA A 71 5.97 -13.17 6.03
CA ALA A 71 6.96 -12.10 5.99
C ALA A 71 6.76 -11.24 4.74
N PHE A 72 6.95 -9.92 4.87
CA PHE A 72 6.91 -9.00 3.74
C PHE A 72 8.31 -8.52 3.40
N SER A 73 8.60 -8.44 2.11
CA SER A 73 9.88 -7.97 1.59
C SER A 73 9.63 -6.94 0.49
N ILE A 74 10.55 -6.00 0.34
CA ILE A 74 10.52 -4.99 -0.72
C ILE A 74 11.49 -5.44 -1.80
N GLY A 75 11.09 -5.31 -3.06
CA GLY A 75 11.95 -5.55 -4.23
C GLY A 75 12.06 -4.27 -5.04
N ARG A 76 13.30 -3.83 -5.30
CA ARG A 76 13.58 -2.62 -6.09
C ARG A 76 14.08 -2.96 -7.48
N PHE A 77 13.45 -2.37 -8.51
CA PHE A 77 13.84 -2.53 -9.91
C PHE A 77 14.30 -1.18 -10.48
N VAL A 78 15.61 -1.05 -10.75
CA VAL A 78 16.21 0.21 -11.22
C VAL A 78 15.96 0.50 -12.71
N THR A 79 15.73 -0.55 -13.51
CA THR A 79 15.49 -0.45 -14.97
C THR A 79 14.01 -0.43 -15.34
N GLY A 80 13.11 -0.33 -14.35
CA GLY A 80 11.67 -0.43 -14.52
C GLY A 80 11.11 -1.76 -14.06
N LEU A 81 9.78 -1.82 -13.88
CA LEU A 81 9.11 -3.02 -13.39
C LEU A 81 9.17 -4.15 -14.42
N PRO A 82 9.33 -5.42 -13.97
CA PRO A 82 9.09 -6.57 -14.83
C PRO A 82 7.70 -6.48 -15.47
N PRO A 83 7.49 -7.06 -16.67
CA PRO A 83 6.22 -7.01 -17.39
C PRO A 83 5.16 -7.93 -16.74
N PHE A 84 4.85 -7.69 -15.47
CA PHE A 84 3.81 -8.40 -14.73
C PHE A 84 2.47 -8.21 -15.42
N SER A 85 1.78 -9.32 -15.65
CA SER A 85 0.45 -9.24 -16.25
C SER A 85 -0.53 -8.59 -15.28
N LYS A 86 -1.36 -7.69 -15.81
CA LYS A 86 -2.50 -7.13 -15.09
C LYS A 86 -3.70 -8.08 -15.04
N LYS A 87 -3.68 -9.18 -15.81
CA LYS A 87 -4.75 -10.17 -15.85
C LYS A 87 -4.56 -11.16 -14.71
N LYS A 88 -5.63 -11.41 -13.95
CA LYS A 88 -5.65 -12.27 -12.77
C LYS A 88 -5.23 -13.73 -13.03
N ASN A 89 -5.34 -14.19 -14.29
CA ASN A 89 -5.01 -15.55 -14.75
C ASN A 89 -4.12 -15.52 -16.01
N ALA A 90 -3.05 -14.74 -16.00
CA ALA A 90 -2.13 -14.72 -17.12
C ALA A 90 -1.30 -16.00 -17.21
N GLU A 91 -0.99 -16.45 -18.43
CA GLU A 91 -0.07 -17.57 -18.66
C GLU A 91 1.37 -17.23 -18.27
N ASN A 92 1.73 -15.94 -18.19
CA ASN A 92 3.05 -15.50 -17.79
C ASN A 92 3.20 -15.56 -16.26
N LYS A 93 3.46 -16.77 -15.76
CA LYS A 93 3.72 -17.05 -14.35
C LYS A 93 5.17 -16.69 -14.01
N TRP A 94 5.34 -16.20 -12.79
CA TRP A 94 6.62 -15.76 -12.25
C TRP A 94 6.96 -16.60 -11.03
N SER A 95 8.24 -16.93 -10.85
CA SER A 95 8.74 -17.63 -9.68
C SER A 95 9.78 -16.77 -8.95
N LEU A 96 9.75 -16.82 -7.62
CA LEU A 96 10.74 -16.19 -6.75
C LEU A 96 11.34 -17.26 -5.85
N HIS A 97 12.63 -17.49 -5.97
CA HIS A 97 13.35 -18.50 -5.19
C HIS A 97 14.76 -18.02 -4.87
N LYS A 98 15.43 -18.51 -3.80
CA LYS A 98 16.87 -18.20 -3.66
C LYS A 98 17.69 -19.16 -4.50
N GLU A 99 18.74 -18.62 -5.07
CA GLU A 99 19.72 -19.35 -5.86
C GLU A 99 20.20 -20.64 -5.15
N GLY A 100 20.15 -21.78 -5.87
CA GLY A 100 20.74 -23.04 -5.43
C GLY A 100 19.86 -23.93 -4.56
N LEU A 101 18.58 -23.60 -4.33
CA LEU A 101 17.65 -24.47 -3.59
C LEU A 101 16.92 -25.42 -4.54
N GLN A 102 17.54 -26.55 -4.87
CA GLN A 102 16.85 -27.67 -5.49
C GLN A 102 16.91 -28.89 -4.55
N GLY A 103 15.79 -29.16 -3.88
CA GLY A 103 15.43 -30.50 -3.40
C GLY A 103 16.26 -31.15 -2.28
N ARG A 104 17.03 -30.40 -1.47
CA ARG A 104 17.77 -30.98 -0.33
C ARG A 104 17.29 -30.48 1.02
N GLN A 105 17.21 -31.39 2.00
CA GLN A 105 17.05 -31.01 3.41
C GLN A 105 18.28 -30.20 3.85
N LEU A 106 18.04 -29.00 4.37
CA LEU A 106 19.08 -28.08 4.83
C LEU A 106 19.41 -28.38 6.30
N THR A 107 20.69 -28.54 6.61
CA THR A 107 21.18 -28.50 8.00
C THR A 107 21.30 -27.04 8.47
N ASP A 108 21.32 -26.76 9.78
CA ASP A 108 21.35 -25.39 10.32
C ASP A 108 22.48 -24.52 9.75
N LYS A 109 23.69 -25.11 9.58
CA LYS A 109 24.84 -24.42 8.96
C LYS A 109 24.62 -24.11 7.47
N MET A 110 23.88 -24.96 6.76
CA MET A 110 23.49 -24.69 5.38
C MET A 110 22.41 -23.63 5.31
N LEU A 111 21.53 -23.54 6.31
CA LEU A 111 20.46 -22.56 6.41
C LEU A 111 21.00 -21.12 6.49
N GLU A 112 22.00 -20.87 7.33
CA GLU A 112 22.66 -19.56 7.42
C GLU A 112 23.33 -19.15 6.11
N LYS A 113 24.09 -20.06 5.50
CA LYS A 113 24.76 -19.80 4.21
C LYS A 113 23.74 -19.54 3.10
N TYR A 114 22.65 -20.30 3.11
CA TYR A 114 21.54 -20.15 2.17
C TYR A 114 20.77 -18.85 2.41
N ASN A 115 20.66 -18.39 3.66
CA ASN A 115 19.93 -17.17 3.96
C ASN A 115 20.53 -15.92 3.30
N ARG A 116 21.84 -15.95 3.07
CA ARG A 116 22.60 -14.89 2.38
C ARG A 116 22.61 -15.01 0.85
N LYS A 117 22.03 -16.07 0.29
CA LYS A 117 21.95 -16.24 -1.17
C LYS A 117 20.98 -15.22 -1.80
N PRO A 118 21.28 -14.72 -3.00
CA PRO A 118 20.42 -13.77 -3.69
C PRO A 118 19.09 -14.42 -4.07
N TRP A 119 18.04 -13.60 -4.13
CA TRP A 119 16.76 -14.00 -4.68
C TRP A 119 16.81 -13.92 -6.21
N ILE A 120 16.25 -14.92 -6.87
CA ILE A 120 16.07 -14.95 -8.32
C ILE A 120 14.57 -14.84 -8.58
N LEU A 121 14.20 -13.80 -9.32
CA LEU A 121 12.87 -13.62 -9.89
C LEU A 121 12.95 -13.92 -11.38
N GLU A 122 12.18 -14.87 -11.87
CA GLU A 122 12.16 -15.22 -13.28
C GLU A 122 10.75 -15.57 -13.75
N ASP A 123 10.51 -15.36 -15.04
CA ASP A 123 9.29 -15.81 -15.68
C ASP A 123 9.45 -17.27 -16.18
N GLU A 124 8.34 -17.98 -16.35
CA GLU A 124 8.37 -19.39 -16.79
C GLU A 124 8.98 -19.60 -18.19
N THR A 125 9.03 -18.56 -19.04
CA THR A 125 9.64 -18.67 -20.38
C THR A 125 11.15 -18.47 -20.36
N GLY A 126 11.71 -17.97 -19.25
CA GLY A 126 13.13 -17.67 -19.09
C GLY A 126 13.60 -16.42 -19.86
N GLN A 127 12.67 -15.62 -20.40
CA GLN A 127 13.00 -14.38 -21.12
C GLN A 127 13.48 -13.26 -20.18
N TYR A 128 12.98 -13.25 -18.95
CA TYR A 128 13.25 -12.24 -17.95
C TYR A 128 13.74 -12.91 -16.67
N GLN A 129 14.95 -12.56 -16.25
CA GLN A 129 15.53 -12.99 -14.99
C GLN A 129 16.15 -11.80 -14.27
N PHE A 130 15.84 -11.67 -12.98
CA PHE A 130 16.34 -10.62 -12.10
C PHE A 130 16.97 -11.26 -10.87
N GLN A 131 18.21 -10.87 -10.56
CA GLN A 131 18.91 -11.31 -9.36
C GLN A 131 18.91 -10.18 -8.33
N GLY A 132 18.14 -10.38 -7.26
CA GLY A 132 18.05 -9.49 -6.11
C GLY A 132 19.18 -9.77 -5.12
N HIS A 133 19.94 -8.73 -4.79
CA HIS A 133 20.88 -8.75 -3.68
C HIS A 133 20.18 -8.09 -2.49
N MET A 134 20.23 -8.75 -1.33
CA MET A 134 19.70 -8.18 -0.10
C MET A 134 20.48 -6.91 0.22
N GLU A 135 19.79 -5.80 0.44
CA GLU A 135 20.41 -4.65 1.07
C GLU A 135 20.78 -5.06 2.51
N GLY A 136 21.89 -4.54 3.04
CA GLY A 136 22.39 -4.92 4.38
C GLY A 136 21.35 -4.69 5.49
N SER A 137 21.70 -5.01 6.74
CA SER A 137 20.80 -4.84 7.90
C SER A 137 20.01 -3.54 7.81
N GLN A 138 18.69 -3.62 7.92
CA GLN A 138 17.79 -2.45 7.86
C GLN A 138 18.39 -1.30 8.65
N SER A 139 18.29 -0.09 8.10
CA SER A 139 18.83 1.11 8.73
C SER A 139 18.49 1.11 10.22
N ALA A 140 19.50 1.23 11.09
CA ALA A 140 19.31 1.27 12.54
C ALA A 140 18.41 2.44 12.99
N THR A 141 18.11 3.38 12.08
CA THR A 141 17.37 4.62 12.35
C THR A 141 15.92 4.62 11.83
N ALA A 142 15.48 3.64 11.04
CA ALA A 142 14.11 3.62 10.51
C ALA A 142 13.60 2.22 10.11
N THR A 143 12.35 1.91 10.47
CA THR A 143 11.64 0.69 10.05
C THR A 143 10.61 1.03 8.97
N TYR A 144 10.63 0.30 7.86
CA TYR A 144 9.67 0.47 6.76
C TYR A 144 8.41 -0.36 7.00
N TYR A 145 7.24 0.21 6.67
CA TYR A 145 5.95 -0.46 6.73
C TYR A 145 5.24 -0.44 5.39
N LEU A 146 4.57 -1.53 5.04
CA LEU A 146 3.61 -1.61 3.94
C LEU A 146 2.22 -1.30 4.47
N LEU A 147 1.57 -0.27 3.91
CA LEU A 147 0.18 0.07 4.20
C LEU A 147 -0.73 -0.56 3.15
N MET A 148 -1.52 -1.55 3.57
CA MET A 148 -2.50 -2.22 2.70
C MET A 148 -3.92 -1.90 3.18
N LEU A 149 -4.76 -1.43 2.26
CA LEU A 149 -6.17 -1.18 2.54
C LEU A 149 -6.92 -2.51 2.64
N HIS A 150 -7.51 -2.77 3.80
CA HIS A 150 -8.34 -3.94 4.06
C HIS A 150 -9.73 -3.50 4.51
N GLY A 151 -10.71 -3.63 3.62
CA GLY A 151 -12.05 -3.07 3.86
C GLY A 151 -12.00 -1.54 3.95
N LYS A 152 -12.20 -0.99 5.16
CA LYS A 152 -12.20 0.45 5.43
C LYS A 152 -11.00 0.95 6.25
N GLU A 153 -10.06 0.06 6.58
CA GLU A 153 -8.92 0.37 7.44
C GLU A 153 -7.62 0.01 6.73
N PHE A 154 -6.53 0.67 7.11
CA PHE A 154 -5.19 0.27 6.67
C PHE A 154 -4.58 -0.68 7.68
N HIS A 155 -3.96 -1.74 7.19
CA HIS A 155 -3.08 -2.58 7.98
C HIS A 155 -1.63 -2.21 7.64
N ALA A 156 -0.83 -1.97 8.68
CA ALA A 156 0.59 -1.67 8.55
C ALA A 156 1.40 -2.92 8.90
N PHE A 157 2.15 -3.43 7.93
CA PHE A 157 3.02 -4.59 8.09
C PHE A 157 4.49 -4.18 7.97
N PRO A 158 5.35 -4.55 8.93
CA PRO A 158 6.77 -4.24 8.82
C PRO A 158 7.38 -4.99 7.63
N ALA A 159 8.16 -4.29 6.82
CA ALA A 159 9.04 -4.94 5.85
C ALA A 159 10.15 -5.65 6.62
N GLY A 160 10.38 -6.93 6.37
CA GLY A 160 11.45 -7.73 6.96
C GLY A 160 12.77 -7.64 6.20
N SER A 161 12.71 -7.36 4.89
CA SER A 161 13.90 -7.18 4.05
C SER A 161 13.65 -6.23 2.88
N TRP A 162 14.76 -5.74 2.31
CA TRP A 162 14.80 -4.84 1.16
C TRP A 162 15.80 -5.37 0.13
#